data_AF-M4BJB9-F1
#
_entry.id   AF-M4BJB9-F1
#
_cell.length_a   1.000
_cell.length_b   1.000
_cell.length_c   1.000
_cell.angle_alpha   90.00
_cell.angle_beta   90.00
_cell.angle_gamma   90.00
#
_symmetry.space_group_name_H-M   'P 1'
#
loop_
_entity.id
_entity.type
_entity.pdbx_description
1 polymer ?
#
loop_
_entity_poly.entity_id
_entity_poly.type
_entity_poly.pdbx_seq_one_letter_code
_entity_poly.pdbx_strand_id
1 'polypeptide(L)'
;MMGRSCNQTMSVLSRMNFQSGQPDGERGEPLLTTTLFFEGSPVTTNQPVERAPILVTQSPISRERLKCFIQVRPGFSFLDFSLFSMCQAKTNSKTPLVAHSQPTGTSAHTLWQPKLMYLTSNAWTSAQTNFLSIFYQQTAQFSKVQIGLLQTLPCVCTMLAPPFWGVVADRIQNQRLVHIFCIITGAFLMFAVRFFYWSFEWMIVVIIMSNFQVSPTGSLLDHTVLNLLDKVGGEYGKQRLFGALGYGVGAYVTGLIVTVAGISWSFNVSSLLGLTSLFVLRTIPPMQHSQLMAEAVLESGDVRPPPSFLENVRMICKMADVLVLFGVVFLMGLMYGVLSSFLTLNLYNISGENAEIVGIAIMCETASELPAFFYSHKIINRFGIVNVLLMSIIGYALRVSYYAVMTNAWGAIPFEFLHGVTYGLAWAACTQYVYSAAPPGCEGTIMGILNSVQNGLARGMGTLIGGYFYQHYGAHTMWLVTDLGVPLALIGLGVFAHLKNKNKVVFIETYLEEAELFSPHVGNPQALKSPHALQSFVDRNFDES
;
A
#
# COMPACT_ATOMS: atom_id res chain seq x y z
N MET A 1 -66.37 24.61 -11.41
CA MET A 1 -66.12 25.71 -10.45
C MET A 1 -64.66 26.11 -10.64
N MET A 2 -64.32 27.26 -11.25
CA MET A 2 -64.38 28.61 -10.66
C MET A 2 -63.68 28.67 -9.29
N GLY A 3 -62.55 29.37 -9.08
CA GLY A 3 -61.60 29.97 -10.04
C GLY A 3 -60.88 31.23 -9.52
N ARG A 4 -59.72 31.57 -10.13
CA ARG A 4 -58.99 32.87 -10.07
C ARG A 4 -58.41 33.24 -8.68
N SER A 5 -57.36 34.06 -8.51
CA SER A 5 -56.43 34.83 -9.38
C SER A 5 -55.14 35.10 -8.54
N CYS A 6 -54.00 35.63 -9.00
CA CYS A 6 -53.62 36.29 -10.25
C CYS A 6 -52.09 36.20 -10.50
N ASN A 7 -51.71 35.99 -11.76
CA ASN A 7 -50.69 36.72 -12.56
C ASN A 7 -49.23 36.85 -12.08
N GLN A 8 -48.24 36.31 -12.81
CA GLN A 8 -47.58 36.83 -14.06
C GLN A 8 -46.56 37.96 -13.75
N THR A 9 -45.38 38.09 -14.37
CA THR A 9 -44.89 37.71 -15.72
C THR A 9 -43.33 37.60 -15.61
N MET A 10 -42.60 36.62 -16.18
CA MET A 10 -42.02 36.60 -17.55
C MET A 10 -41.14 37.85 -17.88
N SER A 11 -40.02 37.83 -18.63
CA SER A 11 -39.44 36.81 -19.53
C SER A 11 -38.05 37.20 -20.10
N VAL A 12 -37.18 36.19 -20.31
CA VAL A 12 -36.43 35.88 -21.57
C VAL A 12 -35.19 36.69 -22.04
N LEU A 13 -34.27 35.91 -22.63
CA LEU A 13 -33.01 36.19 -23.37
C LEU A 13 -33.02 37.37 -24.37
N SER A 14 -31.83 37.94 -24.69
CA SER A 14 -31.16 37.72 -26.01
C SER A 14 -29.77 38.39 -26.21
N ARG A 15 -28.81 37.61 -26.73
CA ARG A 15 -27.83 37.90 -27.83
C ARG A 15 -26.83 39.08 -27.86
N MET A 16 -25.67 38.74 -28.45
CA MET A 16 -24.73 39.57 -29.28
C MET A 16 -23.84 40.59 -28.52
N ASN A 17 -22.61 40.92 -28.94
CA ASN A 17 -21.90 40.62 -30.20
C ASN A 17 -20.35 40.56 -30.01
N PHE A 18 -19.64 39.96 -30.97
CA PHE A 18 -18.18 40.09 -31.12
C PHE A 18 -17.82 41.47 -31.72
N GLN A 19 -16.71 42.10 -31.28
CA GLN A 19 -15.97 43.02 -32.15
C GLN A 19 -14.48 43.10 -31.79
N SER A 20 -13.65 43.08 -32.83
CA SER A 20 -12.18 43.11 -32.79
C SER A 20 -11.64 44.53 -32.83
N GLY A 21 -10.56 44.81 -32.08
CA GLY A 21 -9.88 46.11 -32.13
C GLY A 21 -8.45 46.08 -31.57
N GLN A 22 -7.47 46.08 -32.48
CA GLN A 22 -6.08 46.55 -32.31
C GLN A 22 -5.78 47.44 -33.54
N PRO A 23 -4.76 48.31 -33.54
CA PRO A 23 -3.78 48.59 -32.49
C PRO A 23 -3.75 50.10 -32.09
N ASP A 24 -2.99 50.43 -31.05
CA ASP A 24 -1.83 51.36 -31.14
C ASP A 24 -1.17 51.50 -29.76
N GLY A 25 0.12 51.84 -29.73
CA GLY A 25 0.92 51.76 -28.51
C GLY A 25 1.16 53.11 -27.83
N GLU A 26 1.61 53.06 -26.57
CA GLU A 26 2.79 53.82 -26.14
C GLU A 26 3.37 53.29 -24.82
N ARG A 27 4.55 53.81 -24.43
CA ARG A 27 5.37 53.33 -23.31
C ARG A 27 4.81 53.74 -21.96
N GLY A 28 4.94 52.86 -20.96
CA GLY A 28 4.81 53.22 -19.55
C GLY A 28 4.86 52.03 -18.60
N GLU A 29 6.00 51.83 -17.90
CA GLU A 29 5.95 51.17 -16.60
C GLU A 29 5.19 52.07 -15.62
N PRO A 30 4.51 51.48 -14.60
CA PRO A 30 5.00 51.78 -13.26
C PRO A 30 4.93 50.62 -12.25
N LEU A 31 5.88 50.70 -11.32
CA LEU A 31 5.99 50.08 -10.00
C LEU A 31 4.71 49.38 -9.45
N LEU A 32 4.86 48.10 -9.11
CA LEU A 32 3.92 47.39 -8.24
C LEU A 32 4.20 47.72 -6.76
N THR A 33 3.50 48.71 -6.21
CA THR A 33 3.60 49.07 -4.78
C THR A 33 2.58 48.29 -3.94
N THR A 34 3.04 47.31 -3.17
CA THR A 34 2.20 46.52 -2.27
C THR A 34 1.58 47.38 -1.17
N THR A 35 0.27 47.59 -1.22
CA THR A 35 -0.50 48.27 -0.16
C THR A 35 -1.54 47.32 0.42
N LEU A 36 -1.29 46.81 1.63
CA LEU A 36 -2.25 46.01 2.37
C LEU A 36 -3.34 46.91 2.96
N PHE A 37 -4.59 46.68 2.56
CA PHE A 37 -5.76 47.29 3.20
C PHE A 37 -6.03 46.62 4.56
N PHE A 38 -6.07 47.43 5.62
CA PHE A 38 -6.74 47.06 6.88
C PHE A 38 -8.13 47.70 6.90
N GLU A 39 -9.16 46.87 6.84
CA GLU A 39 -10.56 47.29 6.98
C GLU A 39 -10.93 47.25 8.47
N GLY A 40 -11.62 48.27 8.98
CA GLY A 40 -11.87 48.40 10.41
C GLY A 40 -13.21 49.05 10.76
N SER A 41 -13.75 48.71 11.94
CA SER A 41 -14.77 49.41 12.74
C SER A 41 -15.38 48.47 13.81
N PRO A 42 -16.02 48.95 14.90
CA PRO A 42 -15.91 50.28 15.52
C PRO A 42 -15.75 50.30 17.06
N VAL A 43 -15.39 51.50 17.53
CA VAL A 43 -15.27 52.08 18.88
C VAL A 43 -16.17 51.54 20.02
N THR A 44 -15.55 51.31 21.20
CA THR A 44 -16.05 51.50 22.60
C THR A 44 -14.93 51.08 23.59
N THR A 45 -14.67 51.68 24.78
CA THR A 45 -15.03 52.98 25.39
C THR A 45 -14.05 53.38 26.52
N ASN A 46 -13.85 54.68 26.74
CA ASN A 46 -13.44 55.40 27.98
C ASN A 46 -12.16 55.04 28.82
N GLN A 47 -11.33 56.09 28.93
CA GLN A 47 -10.45 56.53 30.06
C GLN A 47 -8.98 56.01 30.18
N PRO A 48 -8.06 56.85 30.74
CA PRO A 48 -6.67 56.95 30.22
C PRO A 48 -5.56 56.83 31.30
N VAL A 49 -4.32 57.24 30.94
CA VAL A 49 -3.08 57.35 31.77
C VAL A 49 -2.38 55.97 31.90
N GLU A 50 -1.06 55.78 31.72
CA GLU A 50 0.12 56.67 31.74
C GLU A 50 1.23 56.26 30.74
N ARG A 51 2.27 57.09 30.53
CA ARG A 51 3.50 56.74 29.77
C ARG A 51 4.68 56.48 30.72
N ALA A 52 5.45 55.41 30.50
CA ALA A 52 6.93 55.40 30.55
C ALA A 52 7.52 54.01 30.22
N PRO A 53 8.72 53.91 29.60
CA PRO A 53 9.41 52.65 29.27
C PRO A 53 10.37 52.20 30.39
N ILE A 54 11.02 51.02 30.28
CA ILE A 54 12.45 50.82 30.66
C ILE A 54 13.04 49.42 30.34
N LEU A 55 14.30 49.45 29.88
CA LEU A 55 15.39 48.45 29.82
C LEU A 55 15.23 47.03 29.23
N VAL A 56 16.06 46.82 28.19
CA VAL A 56 16.84 45.60 27.95
C VAL A 56 17.97 45.48 28.98
N THR A 57 18.22 44.27 29.52
CA THR A 57 19.49 43.90 30.15
C THR A 57 19.92 42.48 29.73
N GLN A 58 21.24 42.25 29.62
CA GLN A 58 21.84 40.98 29.22
C GLN A 58 22.67 40.35 30.35
N SER A 59 22.90 39.03 30.23
CA SER A 59 24.01 38.25 30.85
C SER A 59 23.88 37.87 32.36
N PRO A 60 24.68 36.90 32.88
CA PRO A 60 25.21 35.68 32.26
C PRO A 60 25.16 34.39 33.13
N ILE A 61 25.36 33.23 32.47
CA ILE A 61 26.11 32.02 32.92
C ILE A 61 25.98 31.52 34.38
N SER A 62 25.53 30.27 34.54
CA SER A 62 26.29 29.26 35.30
C SER A 62 26.01 27.81 34.83
N ARG A 63 27.07 27.00 34.74
CA ARG A 63 27.00 25.54 34.56
C ARG A 63 27.13 24.89 35.95
N GLU A 64 26.36 23.85 36.27
CA GLU A 64 26.91 22.72 37.04
C GLU A 64 26.10 21.41 36.95
N ARG A 65 26.84 20.29 37.05
CA ARG A 65 26.43 18.91 37.42
C ARG A 65 25.54 18.09 36.48
N LEU A 66 26.21 17.53 35.48
CA LEU A 66 26.01 16.16 35.02
C LEU A 66 26.59 15.16 36.07
N LYS A 67 25.94 14.02 36.36
CA LYS A 67 26.50 12.63 36.35
C LYS A 67 25.72 11.59 37.20
N CYS A 68 25.97 10.33 36.81
CA CYS A 68 25.65 9.05 37.48
C CYS A 68 24.21 8.52 37.32
N PHE A 69 23.96 7.23 37.05
CA PHE A 69 24.86 6.05 36.99
C PHE A 69 24.55 5.16 35.76
N ILE A 70 25.59 4.60 35.12
CA ILE A 70 25.48 3.42 34.25
C ILE A 70 25.70 2.20 35.14
N GLN A 71 24.77 1.25 35.18
CA GLN A 71 25.03 -0.05 35.79
C GLN A 71 24.39 -1.17 34.96
N VAL A 72 25.25 -2.02 34.39
CA VAL A 72 24.88 -3.21 33.62
C VAL A 72 24.76 -4.40 34.57
N ARG A 73 23.65 -5.14 34.54
CA ARG A 73 23.63 -6.62 34.68
C ARG A 73 22.34 -7.23 34.10
N PRO A 74 22.34 -8.54 33.77
CA PRO A 74 21.46 -9.09 32.75
C PRO A 74 20.28 -9.91 33.28
N GLY A 75 19.24 -10.03 32.43
CA GLY A 75 18.21 -11.07 32.46
C GLY A 75 16.99 -10.74 33.32
N PHE A 76 15.84 -10.52 32.66
CA PHE A 76 14.64 -11.35 32.86
C PHE A 76 13.61 -11.14 31.74
N SER A 77 12.69 -12.11 31.67
CA SER A 77 11.77 -12.52 30.61
C SER A 77 10.76 -11.51 30.04
N PHE A 78 10.23 -11.88 28.87
CA PHE A 78 8.90 -11.48 28.37
C PHE A 78 7.82 -11.55 29.45
N LEU A 79 7.18 -10.40 29.76
CA LEU A 79 5.75 -10.17 30.01
C LEU A 79 5.61 -8.86 30.80
N ASP A 80 5.23 -7.78 30.13
CA ASP A 80 4.37 -6.75 30.75
C ASP A 80 3.73 -5.87 29.67
N PHE A 81 2.43 -6.05 29.49
CA PHE A 81 1.63 -5.39 28.46
C PHE A 81 0.41 -4.73 29.11
N SER A 82 0.60 -3.61 29.80
CA SER A 82 -0.53 -2.76 30.19
C SER A 82 -0.13 -1.30 30.48
N LEU A 83 -1.11 -0.40 30.24
CA LEU A 83 -1.24 0.94 30.84
C LEU A 83 -0.07 1.93 30.65
N PHE A 84 -0.06 2.62 29.51
CA PHE A 84 0.23 4.06 29.50
C PHE A 84 -0.82 4.84 28.72
N SER A 85 -1.47 5.77 29.40
CA SER A 85 -2.54 6.60 28.84
C SER A 85 -1.99 7.84 28.13
N MET A 86 -2.74 8.25 27.11
CA MET A 86 -2.66 9.45 26.27
C MET A 86 -1.69 10.58 26.68
N CYS A 87 -0.81 10.92 25.75
CA CYS A 87 -0.62 12.32 25.35
C CYS A 87 -0.33 12.37 23.84
N GLN A 88 -1.29 12.82 23.03
CA GLN A 88 -1.09 12.96 21.58
C GLN A 88 -0.37 14.29 21.29
N ALA A 89 0.92 14.22 20.98
CA ALA A 89 1.59 15.31 20.28
C ALA A 89 1.09 15.34 18.82
N LYS A 90 0.53 16.48 18.40
CA LYS A 90 -0.11 16.67 17.10
C LYS A 90 0.92 17.08 16.05
N THR A 91 1.58 16.11 15.42
CA THR A 91 2.50 16.36 14.30
C THR A 91 1.75 16.36 12.97
N ASN A 92 1.78 17.49 12.26
CA ASN A 92 1.22 17.62 10.91
C ASN A 92 2.22 17.04 9.88
N SER A 93 2.14 15.74 9.57
CA SER A 93 2.84 15.21 8.39
C SER A 93 1.96 15.37 7.14
N LYS A 94 2.52 15.98 6.10
CA LYS A 94 1.88 16.05 4.77
C LYS A 94 2.00 14.69 4.07
N THR A 95 1.17 13.74 4.48
CA THR A 95 0.96 12.49 3.73
C THR A 95 -0.43 12.53 3.07
N PRO A 96 -0.60 12.02 1.84
CA PRO A 96 -1.88 12.03 1.11
C PRO A 96 -2.91 11.01 1.65
N LEU A 97 -2.81 10.64 2.94
CA LEU A 97 -3.57 9.57 3.59
C LEU A 97 -4.65 10.09 4.55
N VAL A 98 -4.76 11.41 4.73
CA VAL A 98 -5.69 12.07 5.66
C VAL A 98 -6.51 13.11 4.91
N ALA A 99 -7.74 12.75 4.53
CA ALA A 99 -8.69 13.69 3.95
C ALA A 99 -9.19 14.68 5.01
N HIS A 100 -8.97 15.98 4.80
CA HIS A 100 -9.44 17.04 5.68
C HIS A 100 -10.86 17.51 5.30
N SER A 101 -11.87 17.00 6.01
CA SER A 101 -13.21 17.60 6.03
C SER A 101 -13.83 17.49 7.43
N GLN A 102 -14.64 18.50 7.82
CA GLN A 102 -15.27 18.49 9.14
C GLN A 102 -16.39 17.43 9.19
N PRO A 103 -16.51 16.65 10.30
CA PRO A 103 -17.55 15.64 10.43
C PRO A 103 -18.90 16.30 10.70
N THR A 104 -19.73 16.45 9.67
CA THR A 104 -21.17 16.61 9.87
C THR A 104 -21.75 15.32 10.47
N GLY A 105 -22.65 15.43 11.44
CA GLY A 105 -23.04 14.31 12.33
C GLY A 105 -23.69 13.08 11.65
N THR A 106 -23.93 13.12 10.35
CA THR A 106 -24.41 12.00 9.53
C THR A 106 -23.29 11.17 8.89
N SER A 107 -22.04 11.63 8.86
CA SER A 107 -20.94 10.99 8.12
C SER A 107 -20.55 9.59 8.62
N ALA A 108 -20.69 9.35 9.93
CA ALA A 108 -20.37 8.06 10.55
C ALA A 108 -21.20 6.89 9.98
N HIS A 109 -22.42 7.16 9.51
CA HIS A 109 -23.33 6.14 8.96
C HIS A 109 -23.06 5.76 7.50
N THR A 110 -22.16 6.45 6.79
CA THR A 110 -21.79 6.07 5.40
C THR A 110 -20.56 5.15 5.35
N LEU A 111 -19.65 5.26 6.34
CA LEU A 111 -18.36 4.57 6.34
C LEU A 111 -18.41 3.07 6.70
N TRP A 112 -19.58 2.46 6.91
CA TRP A 112 -19.68 0.99 7.05
C TRP A 112 -19.78 0.28 5.69
N GLN A 113 -20.29 0.96 4.65
CA GLN A 113 -20.47 0.37 3.32
C GLN A 113 -19.11 -0.01 2.68
N PRO A 114 -18.07 0.84 2.72
CA PRO A 114 -16.72 0.47 2.25
C PRO A 114 -16.12 -0.71 3.02
N LYS A 115 -16.29 -0.74 4.36
CA LYS A 115 -15.78 -1.83 5.22
C LYS A 115 -16.39 -3.17 4.83
N LEU A 116 -17.72 -3.19 4.66
CA LEU A 116 -18.41 -4.40 4.23
C LEU A 116 -18.00 -4.81 2.81
N MET A 117 -17.81 -3.84 1.91
CA MET A 117 -17.37 -4.12 0.54
C MET A 117 -15.96 -4.75 0.51
N TYR A 118 -15.00 -4.19 1.25
CA TYR A 118 -13.67 -4.80 1.42
C TYR A 118 -13.76 -6.20 2.01
N LEU A 119 -14.55 -6.39 3.07
CA LEU A 119 -14.72 -7.68 3.72
C LEU A 119 -15.28 -8.72 2.75
N THR A 120 -16.37 -8.41 2.04
CA THR A 120 -16.97 -9.34 1.06
C THR A 120 -16.10 -9.59 -0.16
N SER A 121 -15.44 -8.56 -0.69
CA SER A 121 -14.60 -8.69 -1.88
C SER A 121 -13.32 -9.48 -1.62
N ASN A 122 -12.73 -9.38 -0.43
CA ASN A 122 -11.55 -10.16 -0.08
C ASN A 122 -11.90 -11.58 0.36
N ALA A 123 -13.05 -11.77 1.02
CA ALA A 123 -13.59 -13.10 1.31
C ALA A 123 -13.91 -13.87 0.01
N TRP A 124 -14.43 -13.18 -1.01
CA TRP A 124 -14.64 -13.75 -2.34
C TRP A 124 -13.34 -14.28 -2.94
N THR A 125 -12.28 -13.45 -2.99
CA THR A 125 -10.97 -13.85 -3.49
C THR A 125 -10.40 -15.04 -2.71
N SER A 126 -10.43 -14.98 -1.37
CA SER A 126 -9.80 -15.98 -0.50
C SER A 126 -10.50 -17.34 -0.50
N ALA A 127 -11.81 -17.38 -0.70
CA ALA A 127 -12.58 -18.61 -0.86
C ALA A 127 -12.10 -19.45 -2.07
N GLN A 128 -11.45 -18.81 -3.05
CA GLN A 128 -10.99 -19.49 -4.26
C GLN A 128 -9.47 -19.66 -4.32
N THR A 129 -8.69 -18.59 -4.15
CA THR A 129 -7.24 -18.60 -4.37
C THR A 129 -6.54 -19.68 -3.54
N ASN A 130 -6.88 -19.78 -2.25
CA ASN A 130 -6.22 -20.67 -1.30
C ASN A 130 -6.52 -22.17 -1.57
N PHE A 131 -7.67 -22.48 -2.16
CA PHE A 131 -8.15 -23.85 -2.43
C PHE A 131 -7.92 -24.29 -3.88
N LEU A 132 -7.53 -23.38 -4.77
CA LEU A 132 -7.37 -23.64 -6.21
C LEU A 132 -6.24 -24.64 -6.52
N SER A 133 -5.12 -24.57 -5.80
CA SER A 133 -4.02 -25.55 -5.91
C SER A 133 -4.45 -26.96 -5.47
N ILE A 134 -5.28 -27.06 -4.42
CA ILE A 134 -5.85 -28.31 -3.91
C ILE A 134 -6.81 -28.92 -4.94
N PHE A 135 -7.70 -28.11 -5.53
CA PHE A 135 -8.60 -28.53 -6.60
C PHE A 135 -7.85 -29.11 -7.82
N TYR A 136 -6.76 -28.47 -8.25
CA TYR A 136 -5.96 -28.96 -9.36
C TYR A 136 -5.31 -30.34 -9.09
N GLN A 137 -4.93 -30.62 -7.84
CA GLN A 137 -4.40 -31.92 -7.47
C GLN A 137 -5.51 -32.97 -7.30
N GLN A 138 -6.53 -32.70 -6.48
CA GLN A 138 -7.55 -33.70 -6.15
C GLN A 138 -8.53 -33.99 -7.28
N THR A 139 -9.05 -32.97 -7.95
CA THR A 139 -10.10 -33.13 -8.97
C THR A 139 -9.54 -33.19 -10.38
N ALA A 140 -8.58 -32.33 -10.71
CA ALA A 140 -8.00 -32.30 -12.07
C ALA A 140 -6.81 -33.27 -12.25
N GLN A 141 -6.25 -33.79 -11.16
CA GLN A 141 -5.09 -34.70 -11.15
C GLN A 141 -3.87 -34.19 -11.94
N PHE A 142 -3.69 -32.87 -11.99
CA PHE A 142 -2.57 -32.24 -12.68
C PHE A 142 -1.25 -32.41 -11.93
N SER A 143 -0.14 -32.44 -12.67
CA SER A 143 1.21 -32.52 -12.11
C SER A 143 1.57 -31.25 -11.33
N LYS A 144 2.54 -31.30 -10.41
CA LYS A 144 2.96 -30.13 -9.63
C LYS A 144 3.57 -29.04 -10.53
N VAL A 145 4.16 -29.41 -11.67
CA VAL A 145 4.63 -28.47 -12.71
C VAL A 145 3.45 -27.76 -13.37
N GLN A 146 2.40 -28.50 -13.75
CA GLN A 146 1.17 -27.94 -14.32
C GLN A 146 0.46 -27.01 -13.32
N ILE A 147 0.40 -27.40 -12.04
CA ILE A 147 -0.11 -26.57 -10.94
C ILE A 147 0.71 -25.28 -10.80
N GLY A 148 2.04 -25.37 -10.84
CA GLY A 148 2.93 -24.22 -10.87
C GLY A 148 2.61 -23.28 -12.04
N LEU A 149 2.53 -23.80 -13.26
CA LEU A 149 2.18 -23.00 -14.43
C LEU A 149 0.83 -22.28 -14.25
N LEU A 150 -0.21 -22.99 -13.79
CA LEU A 150 -1.55 -22.42 -13.57
C LEU A 150 -1.57 -21.35 -12.47
N GLN A 151 -0.74 -21.48 -11.43
CA GLN A 151 -0.61 -20.49 -10.34
C GLN A 151 0.27 -19.29 -10.73
N THR A 152 1.09 -19.40 -11.78
CA THR A 152 1.83 -18.26 -12.37
C THR A 152 0.92 -17.35 -13.20
N LEU A 153 -0.14 -17.86 -13.82
CA LEU A 153 -1.07 -17.08 -14.66
C LEU A 153 -1.76 -15.91 -13.90
N PRO A 154 -2.27 -16.08 -12.66
CA PRO A 154 -2.70 -14.96 -11.83
C PRO A 154 -1.68 -13.82 -11.71
N CYS A 155 -0.40 -14.14 -11.53
CA CYS A 155 0.66 -13.15 -11.33
C CYS A 155 0.85 -12.26 -12.58
N VAL A 156 0.78 -12.87 -13.77
CA VAL A 156 0.81 -12.14 -15.05
C VAL A 156 -0.47 -11.29 -15.22
N CYS A 157 -1.64 -11.83 -14.86
CA CYS A 157 -2.90 -11.10 -14.92
C CYS A 157 -2.91 -9.89 -13.98
N THR A 158 -2.38 -10.00 -12.76
CA THR A 158 -2.30 -8.88 -11.81
C THR A 158 -1.38 -7.75 -12.27
N MET A 159 -0.43 -8.02 -13.17
CA MET A 159 0.45 -7.00 -13.75
C MET A 159 -0.19 -6.24 -14.93
N LEU A 160 -1.04 -6.91 -15.72
CA LEU A 160 -1.60 -6.38 -16.97
C LEU A 160 -3.06 -5.90 -16.84
N ALA A 161 -3.88 -6.57 -16.03
CA ALA A 161 -5.31 -6.30 -15.97
C ALA A 161 -5.68 -5.00 -15.22
N PRO A 162 -5.10 -4.67 -14.05
CA PRO A 162 -5.39 -3.41 -13.37
C PRO A 162 -5.14 -2.15 -14.21
N PRO A 163 -4.00 -1.96 -14.91
CA PRO A 163 -3.81 -0.78 -15.76
C PRO A 163 -4.71 -0.79 -16.99
N PHE A 164 -4.96 -1.97 -17.60
CA PHE A 164 -5.89 -2.08 -18.73
C PHE A 164 -7.32 -1.64 -18.34
N TRP A 165 -7.85 -2.19 -17.25
CA TRP A 165 -9.20 -1.87 -16.78
C TRP A 165 -9.31 -0.47 -16.20
N GLY A 166 -8.23 0.10 -15.64
CA GLY A 166 -8.13 1.51 -15.29
C GLY A 166 -8.38 2.40 -16.51
N VAL A 167 -7.58 2.24 -17.58
CA VAL A 167 -7.75 3.01 -18.83
C VAL A 167 -9.15 2.85 -19.43
N VAL A 168 -9.74 1.64 -19.37
CA VAL A 168 -11.12 1.40 -19.83
C VAL A 168 -12.14 2.14 -18.96
N ALA A 169 -11.98 2.12 -17.63
CA ALA A 169 -12.85 2.83 -16.70
C ALA A 169 -12.76 4.36 -16.84
N ASP A 170 -11.56 4.88 -17.13
CA ASP A 170 -11.31 6.30 -17.41
C ASP A 170 -11.93 6.72 -18.75
N ARG A 171 -11.80 5.91 -19.80
CA ARG A 171 -12.45 6.15 -21.11
C ARG A 171 -13.98 6.15 -21.03
N ILE A 172 -14.55 5.26 -20.22
CA ILE A 172 -16.00 5.12 -20.04
C ILE A 172 -16.55 6.19 -19.07
N GLN A 173 -15.69 6.86 -18.29
CA GLN A 173 -16.07 7.84 -17.24
C GLN A 173 -17.08 7.29 -16.20
N ASN A 174 -17.22 5.96 -16.12
CA ASN A 174 -18.13 5.28 -15.21
C ASN A 174 -17.45 4.06 -14.57
N GLN A 175 -16.52 4.38 -13.65
CA GLN A 175 -15.77 3.43 -12.83
C GLN A 175 -16.67 2.35 -12.19
N ARG A 176 -17.87 2.73 -11.73
CA ARG A 176 -18.84 1.81 -11.12
C ARG A 176 -19.38 0.78 -12.10
N LEU A 177 -19.69 1.18 -13.34
CA LEU A 177 -20.17 0.25 -14.38
C LEU A 177 -19.10 -0.79 -14.70
N VAL A 178 -17.85 -0.34 -14.91
CA VAL A 178 -16.72 -1.25 -15.17
C VAL A 178 -16.48 -2.19 -14.00
N HIS A 179 -16.53 -1.69 -12.76
CA HIS A 179 -16.39 -2.52 -11.57
C HIS A 179 -17.52 -3.57 -11.43
N ILE A 180 -18.78 -3.20 -11.69
CA ILE A 180 -19.90 -4.15 -11.72
C ILE A 180 -19.70 -5.21 -12.82
N PHE A 181 -19.25 -4.80 -14.01
CA PHE A 181 -18.93 -5.72 -15.10
C PHE A 181 -17.85 -6.73 -14.68
N CYS A 182 -16.75 -6.26 -14.09
CA CYS A 182 -15.66 -7.10 -13.57
C CYS A 182 -16.12 -8.08 -12.51
N ILE A 183 -16.97 -7.67 -11.56
CA ILE A 183 -17.49 -8.59 -10.53
C ILE A 183 -18.40 -9.66 -11.15
N ILE A 184 -19.35 -9.29 -12.02
CA ILE A 184 -20.31 -10.25 -12.63
C ILE A 184 -19.58 -11.29 -13.49
N THR A 185 -18.77 -10.81 -14.44
CA THR A 185 -18.07 -11.70 -15.37
C THR A 185 -16.94 -12.45 -14.68
N GLY A 186 -16.26 -11.84 -13.69
CA GLY A 186 -15.27 -12.48 -12.85
C GLY A 186 -15.86 -13.63 -12.04
N ALA A 187 -16.97 -13.41 -11.33
CA ALA A 187 -17.64 -14.47 -10.55
C ALA A 187 -18.12 -15.63 -11.43
N PHE A 188 -18.69 -15.32 -12.61
CA PHE A 188 -19.12 -16.33 -13.57
C PHE A 188 -17.94 -17.15 -14.14
N LEU A 189 -16.88 -16.50 -14.61
CA LEU A 189 -15.69 -17.18 -15.15
C LEU A 189 -14.96 -17.99 -14.08
N MET A 190 -14.90 -17.47 -12.86
CA MET A 190 -14.33 -18.18 -11.70
C MET A 190 -15.14 -19.41 -11.31
N PHE A 191 -16.48 -19.37 -11.40
CA PHE A 191 -17.32 -20.56 -11.23
C PHE A 191 -17.09 -21.57 -12.35
N ALA A 192 -16.97 -21.08 -13.59
CA ALA A 192 -16.81 -21.91 -14.78
C ALA A 192 -15.56 -22.80 -14.73
N VAL A 193 -14.46 -22.37 -14.07
CA VAL A 193 -13.23 -23.16 -13.82
C VAL A 193 -13.54 -24.61 -13.41
N ARG A 194 -14.58 -24.81 -12.58
CA ARG A 194 -15.00 -26.13 -12.09
C ARG A 194 -15.36 -27.12 -13.20
N PHE A 195 -15.72 -26.68 -14.41
CA PHE A 195 -16.15 -27.55 -15.51
C PHE A 195 -15.04 -27.87 -16.52
N PHE A 196 -13.90 -27.16 -16.48
CA PHE A 196 -12.83 -27.28 -17.49
C PHE A 196 -11.62 -28.11 -17.04
N TYR A 197 -11.73 -28.90 -15.96
CA TYR A 197 -10.64 -29.77 -15.47
C TYR A 197 -10.26 -30.93 -16.40
N TRP A 198 -11.14 -31.31 -17.33
CA TRP A 198 -10.93 -32.37 -18.32
C TRP A 198 -9.84 -32.07 -19.36
N SER A 199 -9.41 -30.81 -19.52
CA SER A 199 -8.33 -30.43 -20.44
C SER A 199 -7.47 -29.31 -19.86
N PHE A 200 -6.15 -29.53 -19.86
CA PHE A 200 -5.18 -28.59 -19.34
C PHE A 200 -5.12 -27.27 -20.13
N GLU A 201 -5.27 -27.33 -21.46
CA GLU A 201 -5.26 -26.15 -22.33
C GLU A 201 -6.48 -25.26 -22.08
N TRP A 202 -7.67 -25.86 -21.95
CA TRP A 202 -8.89 -25.12 -21.60
C TRP A 202 -8.82 -24.55 -20.18
N MET A 203 -8.20 -25.26 -19.23
CA MET A 203 -7.94 -24.71 -17.89
C MET A 203 -7.08 -23.43 -17.96
N ILE A 204 -5.99 -23.43 -18.74
CA ILE A 204 -5.14 -22.24 -18.92
C ILE A 204 -5.98 -21.06 -19.44
N VAL A 205 -6.77 -21.26 -20.50
CA VAL A 205 -7.60 -20.20 -21.09
C VAL A 205 -8.60 -19.63 -20.07
N VAL A 206 -9.34 -20.49 -19.38
CA VAL A 206 -10.36 -20.05 -18.41
C VAL A 206 -9.73 -19.37 -17.20
N ILE A 207 -8.57 -19.82 -16.73
CA ILE A 207 -7.83 -19.20 -15.62
C ILE A 207 -7.25 -17.83 -16.00
N ILE A 208 -6.75 -17.64 -17.23
CA ILE A 208 -6.34 -16.32 -17.72
C ILE A 208 -7.56 -15.39 -17.77
N MET A 209 -8.66 -15.82 -18.39
CA MET A 209 -9.86 -15.01 -18.52
C MET A 209 -10.45 -14.63 -17.15
N SER A 210 -10.52 -15.57 -16.20
CA SER A 210 -11.09 -15.30 -14.88
C SER A 210 -10.19 -14.37 -14.05
N ASN A 211 -8.87 -14.58 -14.05
CA ASN A 211 -7.95 -13.73 -13.29
C ASN A 211 -7.80 -12.34 -13.90
N PHE A 212 -7.84 -12.20 -15.23
CA PHE A 212 -7.88 -10.90 -15.89
C PHE A 212 -9.12 -10.08 -15.51
N GLN A 213 -10.21 -10.75 -15.14
CA GLN A 213 -11.46 -10.11 -14.76
C GLN A 213 -11.57 -9.81 -13.25
N VAL A 214 -11.00 -10.66 -12.39
CA VAL A 214 -11.04 -10.48 -10.92
C VAL A 214 -9.92 -9.56 -10.41
N SER A 215 -8.73 -9.58 -11.02
CA SER A 215 -7.58 -8.72 -10.62
C SER A 215 -7.88 -7.23 -10.45
N PRO A 216 -8.60 -6.54 -11.38
CA PRO A 216 -8.86 -5.10 -11.26
C PRO A 216 -9.86 -4.73 -10.15
N THR A 217 -10.61 -5.69 -9.59
CA THR A 217 -11.64 -5.42 -8.55
C THR A 217 -11.02 -4.74 -7.34
N GLY A 218 -9.81 -5.12 -6.92
CA GLY A 218 -9.11 -4.48 -5.80
C GLY A 218 -8.77 -3.01 -6.05
N SER A 219 -8.19 -2.69 -7.22
CA SER A 219 -7.82 -1.31 -7.57
C SER A 219 -9.03 -0.41 -7.85
N LEU A 220 -10.08 -0.94 -8.47
CA LEU A 220 -11.34 -0.23 -8.70
C LEU A 220 -12.09 0.03 -7.38
N LEU A 221 -12.01 -0.90 -6.41
CA LEU A 221 -12.51 -0.70 -5.06
C LEU A 221 -11.72 0.39 -4.33
N ASP A 222 -10.39 0.30 -4.32
CA ASP A 222 -9.50 1.31 -3.72
C ASP A 222 -9.80 2.72 -4.25
N HIS A 223 -9.91 2.89 -5.57
CA HIS A 223 -10.27 4.15 -6.20
C HIS A 223 -11.68 4.64 -5.80
N THR A 224 -12.68 3.74 -5.73
CA THR A 224 -14.04 4.10 -5.30
C THR A 224 -14.07 4.59 -3.85
N VAL A 225 -13.27 3.96 -2.97
CA VAL A 225 -13.22 4.29 -1.54
C VAL A 225 -12.46 5.58 -1.29
N LEU A 226 -11.32 5.81 -1.95
CA LEU A 226 -10.56 7.06 -1.82
C LEU A 226 -11.43 8.28 -2.20
N ASN A 227 -12.07 8.25 -3.37
CA ASN A 227 -13.01 9.31 -3.79
C ASN A 227 -14.15 9.55 -2.78
N LEU A 228 -14.62 8.51 -2.08
CA LEU A 228 -15.66 8.65 -1.06
C LEU A 228 -15.11 9.29 0.22
N LEU A 229 -13.89 8.93 0.63
CA LEU A 229 -13.20 9.52 1.77
C LEU A 229 -12.85 11.00 1.54
N ASP A 230 -12.51 11.40 0.32
CA ASP A 230 -12.28 12.81 -0.02
C ASP A 230 -13.53 13.68 0.21
N LYS A 231 -14.73 13.11 0.06
CA LYS A 231 -16.02 13.80 0.27
C LYS A 231 -16.56 13.72 1.68
N VAL A 232 -16.40 12.56 2.34
CA VAL A 232 -17.02 12.25 3.64
C VAL A 232 -16.05 12.44 4.83
N GLY A 233 -14.76 12.45 4.55
CA GLY A 233 -13.69 12.36 5.54
C GLY A 233 -13.48 10.93 6.03
N GLY A 234 -12.24 10.59 6.39
CA GLY A 234 -11.91 9.30 6.99
C GLY A 234 -10.48 8.84 6.73
N GLU A 235 -10.07 7.79 7.44
CA GLU A 235 -8.76 7.17 7.26
C GLU A 235 -8.86 5.95 6.35
N TYR A 236 -8.18 5.99 5.21
CA TYR A 236 -8.19 4.91 4.22
C TYR A 236 -7.73 3.56 4.80
N GLY A 237 -6.67 3.57 5.62
CA GLY A 237 -6.15 2.37 6.28
C GLY A 237 -7.17 1.65 7.16
N LYS A 238 -8.05 2.39 7.86
CA LYS A 238 -9.14 1.81 8.68
C LYS A 238 -10.24 1.16 7.84
N GLN A 239 -10.37 1.51 6.56
CA GLN A 239 -11.27 0.84 5.62
C GLN A 239 -10.62 -0.45 5.08
N ARG A 240 -9.39 -0.34 4.58
CA ARG A 240 -8.61 -1.44 3.99
C ARG A 240 -8.39 -2.61 4.97
N LEU A 241 -8.28 -2.33 6.28
CA LEU A 241 -8.13 -3.35 7.34
C LEU A 241 -9.24 -4.42 7.31
N PHE A 242 -10.48 -4.05 6.97
CA PHE A 242 -11.60 -5.00 6.85
C PHE A 242 -11.44 -5.97 5.68
N GLY A 243 -10.58 -5.65 4.71
CA GLY A 243 -10.21 -6.55 3.61
C GLY A 243 -9.40 -7.74 4.09
N ALA A 244 -8.34 -7.52 4.87
CA ALA A 244 -7.54 -8.61 5.43
C ALA A 244 -8.36 -9.50 6.38
N LEU A 245 -9.24 -8.90 7.20
CA LEU A 245 -10.21 -9.64 8.01
C LEU A 245 -11.15 -10.49 7.14
N GLY A 246 -11.66 -9.93 6.03
CA GLY A 246 -12.48 -10.66 5.07
C GLY A 246 -11.73 -11.83 4.40
N TYR A 247 -10.47 -11.63 4.03
CA TYR A 247 -9.63 -12.68 3.45
C TYR A 247 -9.50 -13.87 4.43
N GLY A 248 -9.13 -13.62 5.68
CA GLY A 248 -9.00 -14.65 6.71
C GLY A 248 -10.30 -15.38 7.04
N VAL A 249 -11.38 -14.64 7.30
CA VAL A 249 -12.70 -15.22 7.60
C VAL A 249 -13.25 -16.01 6.40
N GLY A 250 -13.09 -15.49 5.17
CA GLY A 250 -13.50 -16.18 3.95
C GLY A 250 -12.76 -17.50 3.74
N ALA A 251 -11.45 -17.53 4.02
CA ALA A 251 -10.65 -18.75 3.92
C ALA A 251 -11.02 -19.78 4.99
N TYR A 252 -11.25 -19.34 6.24
CA TYR A 252 -11.67 -20.21 7.34
C TYR A 252 -13.05 -20.84 7.10
N VAL A 253 -14.06 -20.02 6.77
CA VAL A 253 -15.42 -20.50 6.47
C VAL A 253 -15.42 -21.43 5.26
N THR A 254 -14.65 -21.12 4.22
CA THR A 254 -14.54 -21.98 3.05
C THR A 254 -13.83 -23.30 3.38
N GLY A 255 -12.80 -23.28 4.22
CA GLY A 255 -12.11 -24.50 4.69
C GLY A 255 -13.05 -25.46 5.40
N LEU A 256 -13.87 -24.97 6.33
CA LEU A 256 -14.89 -25.77 7.02
C LEU A 256 -15.91 -26.38 6.05
N ILE A 257 -16.42 -25.58 5.11
CA ILE A 257 -17.37 -26.06 4.10
C ILE A 257 -16.73 -27.10 3.17
N VAL A 258 -15.47 -26.90 2.77
CA VAL A 258 -14.72 -27.84 1.92
C VAL A 258 -14.46 -29.16 2.65
N THR A 259 -14.14 -29.16 3.94
CA THR A 259 -13.96 -30.40 4.72
C THR A 259 -15.23 -31.25 4.78
N VAL A 260 -16.41 -30.63 4.90
CA VAL A 260 -17.69 -31.37 5.02
C VAL A 260 -18.31 -31.71 3.66
N ALA A 261 -18.26 -30.79 2.70
CA ALA A 261 -18.99 -30.88 1.43
C ALA A 261 -18.09 -31.10 0.19
N GLY A 262 -16.77 -31.12 0.38
CA GLY A 262 -15.76 -31.35 -0.65
C GLY A 262 -15.31 -30.08 -1.38
N ILE A 263 -14.13 -30.17 -2.02
CA ILE A 263 -13.43 -29.06 -2.70
C ILE A 263 -14.31 -28.30 -3.72
N SER A 264 -15.26 -29.01 -4.32
CA SER A 264 -16.33 -28.50 -5.18
C SER A 264 -17.05 -27.25 -4.64
N TRP A 265 -17.24 -27.17 -3.32
CA TRP A 265 -17.99 -26.07 -2.71
C TRP A 265 -17.22 -24.77 -2.57
N SER A 266 -15.88 -24.76 -2.69
CA SER A 266 -15.09 -23.52 -2.74
C SER A 266 -15.58 -22.59 -3.87
N PHE A 267 -15.90 -23.14 -5.04
CA PHE A 267 -16.46 -22.41 -6.18
C PHE A 267 -17.87 -21.87 -5.92
N ASN A 268 -18.72 -22.63 -5.21
CA ASN A 268 -20.06 -22.19 -4.82
C ASN A 268 -19.98 -21.02 -3.82
N VAL A 269 -19.10 -21.13 -2.81
CA VAL A 269 -18.88 -20.09 -1.80
C VAL A 269 -18.28 -18.83 -2.42
N SER A 270 -17.25 -18.97 -3.27
CA SER A 270 -16.69 -17.88 -4.08
C SER A 270 -17.79 -17.17 -4.88
N SER A 271 -18.62 -17.90 -5.62
CA SER A 271 -19.71 -17.31 -6.42
C SER A 271 -20.75 -16.57 -5.58
N LEU A 272 -21.13 -17.13 -4.43
CA LEU A 272 -22.05 -16.49 -3.49
C LEU A 272 -21.45 -15.19 -2.90
N LEU A 273 -20.18 -15.20 -2.53
CA LEU A 273 -19.47 -14.02 -2.02
C LEU A 273 -19.29 -12.95 -3.10
N GLY A 274 -18.98 -13.33 -4.34
CA GLY A 274 -18.96 -12.43 -5.49
C GLY A 274 -20.32 -11.77 -5.74
N LEU A 275 -21.40 -12.54 -5.76
CA LEU A 275 -22.76 -12.01 -5.96
C LEU A 275 -23.25 -11.14 -4.79
N THR A 276 -22.92 -11.48 -3.55
CA THR A 276 -23.24 -10.62 -2.39
C THR A 276 -22.44 -9.31 -2.41
N SER A 277 -21.19 -9.30 -2.90
CA SER A 277 -20.44 -8.06 -3.10
C SER A 277 -21.13 -7.07 -4.05
N LEU A 278 -21.87 -7.55 -5.07
CA LEU A 278 -22.70 -6.69 -5.93
C LEU A 278 -23.84 -6.02 -5.17
N PHE A 279 -24.45 -6.73 -4.21
CA PHE A 279 -25.51 -6.19 -3.37
C PHE A 279 -24.95 -5.13 -2.41
N VAL A 280 -23.78 -5.36 -1.82
CA VAL A 280 -23.07 -4.36 -1.01
C VAL A 280 -22.67 -3.15 -1.87
N LEU A 281 -22.14 -3.38 -3.07
CA LEU A 281 -21.79 -2.31 -4.02
C LEU A 281 -23.02 -1.50 -4.45
N ARG A 282 -24.25 -2.05 -4.42
CA ARG A 282 -25.48 -1.26 -4.63
C ARG A 282 -25.74 -0.23 -3.53
N THR A 283 -25.40 -0.54 -2.28
CA THR A 283 -25.59 0.37 -1.13
C THR A 283 -24.71 1.61 -1.22
N ILE A 284 -23.53 1.51 -1.84
CA ILE A 284 -22.63 2.64 -2.07
C ILE A 284 -23.29 3.59 -3.09
N PRO A 285 -23.44 4.90 -2.78
CA PRO A 285 -24.10 5.84 -3.67
C PRO A 285 -23.35 5.99 -5.01
N PRO A 286 -24.05 6.17 -6.15
CA PRO A 286 -23.41 6.35 -7.45
C PRO A 286 -22.66 7.68 -7.47
N MET A 287 -21.34 7.57 -7.37
CA MET A 287 -20.43 8.69 -7.41
C MET A 287 -20.24 9.13 -8.85
N GLN A 288 -21.04 10.10 -9.28
CA GLN A 288 -20.79 10.82 -10.53
C GLN A 288 -19.41 11.47 -10.45
N HIS A 289 -18.62 11.31 -11.52
CA HIS A 289 -17.33 11.96 -11.67
C HIS A 289 -17.58 13.47 -11.69
N SER A 290 -17.09 14.19 -10.67
CA SER A 290 -17.24 15.63 -10.64
C SER A 290 -16.21 16.22 -11.60
N GLN A 291 -16.69 17.03 -12.55
CA GLN A 291 -15.87 17.65 -13.60
C GLN A 291 -14.76 18.56 -13.04
N LEU A 292 -14.85 18.93 -11.75
CA LEU A 292 -13.89 19.74 -11.00
C LEU A 292 -12.44 19.21 -11.05
N MET A 293 -12.21 17.90 -11.17
CA MET A 293 -10.84 17.35 -11.30
C MET A 293 -10.19 17.68 -12.65
N ALA A 294 -10.98 17.83 -13.72
CA ALA A 294 -10.46 18.30 -15.01
C ALA A 294 -10.21 19.81 -15.00
N GLU A 295 -10.99 20.56 -14.22
CA GLU A 295 -10.91 22.02 -14.15
C GLU A 295 -9.73 22.49 -13.27
N ALA A 296 -9.43 21.80 -12.17
CA ALA A 296 -8.25 22.07 -11.32
C ALA A 296 -6.90 21.83 -12.05
N VAL A 297 -6.88 20.92 -13.02
CA VAL A 297 -5.70 20.69 -13.90
C VAL A 297 -5.54 21.81 -14.93
N LEU A 298 -6.63 22.52 -15.28
CA LEU A 298 -6.61 23.65 -16.22
C LEU A 298 -6.27 24.99 -15.56
N GLU A 299 -6.62 25.20 -14.27
CA GLU A 299 -6.23 26.41 -13.52
C GLU A 299 -4.73 26.42 -13.14
N SER A 300 -4.10 25.25 -13.10
CA SER A 300 -2.67 25.09 -12.77
C SER A 300 -1.78 25.38 -13.99
N GLY A 301 -1.67 26.64 -14.42
CA GLY A 301 -1.05 27.07 -15.68
C GLY A 301 0.46 26.81 -15.92
N ASP A 302 1.11 25.93 -15.13
CA ASP A 302 2.54 25.56 -15.27
C ASP A 302 2.73 24.03 -15.26
N VAL A 303 1.92 23.31 -16.06
CA VAL A 303 2.10 21.87 -16.28
C VAL A 303 3.16 21.65 -17.35
N ARG A 304 4.42 21.47 -16.92
CA ARG A 304 5.37 20.68 -17.71
C ARG A 304 4.72 19.32 -17.98
N PRO A 305 4.73 18.82 -19.23
CA PRO A 305 4.10 17.53 -19.52
C PRO A 305 4.72 16.46 -18.60
N PRO A 306 3.89 15.62 -17.93
CA PRO A 306 4.42 14.62 -17.02
C PRO A 306 5.44 13.75 -17.78
N PRO A 307 6.66 13.56 -17.23
CA PRO A 307 7.73 12.87 -17.93
C PRO A 307 7.27 11.50 -18.40
N SER A 308 7.70 11.13 -19.61
CA SER A 308 7.18 9.92 -20.27
C SER A 308 7.50 8.68 -19.42
N PHE A 309 6.67 7.63 -19.51
CA PHE A 309 6.89 6.41 -18.72
C PHE A 309 8.30 5.83 -18.89
N LEU A 310 8.87 5.87 -20.11
CA LEU A 310 10.25 5.46 -20.37
C LEU A 310 11.29 6.36 -19.70
N GLU A 311 11.01 7.65 -19.59
CA GLU A 311 11.88 8.62 -18.92
C GLU A 311 11.87 8.40 -17.40
N ASN A 312 10.70 8.16 -16.80
CA ASN A 312 10.56 7.80 -15.38
C ASN A 312 11.31 6.50 -15.07
N VAL A 313 11.13 5.46 -15.88
CA VAL A 313 11.89 4.20 -15.79
C VAL A 313 13.40 4.48 -15.92
N ARG A 314 13.83 5.33 -16.86
CA ARG A 314 15.24 5.71 -17.03
C ARG A 314 15.81 6.48 -15.85
N MET A 315 15.02 7.29 -15.15
CA MET A 315 15.43 7.95 -13.90
C MET A 315 15.60 6.92 -12.78
N ILE A 316 14.63 6.02 -12.59
CA ILE A 316 14.68 4.95 -11.58
C ILE A 316 15.89 4.01 -11.83
N CYS A 317 16.20 3.67 -13.08
CA CYS A 317 17.37 2.87 -13.44
C CYS A 317 18.72 3.53 -13.15
N LYS A 318 18.78 4.81 -12.75
CA LYS A 318 20.01 5.46 -12.25
C LYS A 318 20.19 5.32 -10.74
N MET A 319 19.16 4.90 -10.01
CA MET A 319 19.16 4.80 -8.55
C MET A 319 19.65 3.41 -8.12
N ALA A 320 20.97 3.27 -7.98
CA ALA A 320 21.62 1.98 -7.71
C ALA A 320 21.14 1.29 -6.42
N ASP A 321 20.82 2.08 -5.38
CA ASP A 321 20.27 1.58 -4.12
C ASP A 321 18.84 1.05 -4.27
N VAL A 322 17.99 1.73 -5.05
CA VAL A 322 16.63 1.27 -5.39
C VAL A 322 16.69 -0.01 -6.23
N LEU A 323 17.60 -0.10 -7.20
CA LEU A 323 17.78 -1.31 -8.01
C LEU A 323 18.22 -2.51 -7.17
N VAL A 324 19.14 -2.34 -6.21
CA VAL A 324 19.53 -3.43 -5.30
C VAL A 324 18.38 -3.80 -4.35
N LEU A 325 17.60 -2.82 -3.88
CA LEU A 325 16.38 -3.11 -3.12
C LEU A 325 15.37 -3.92 -3.94
N PHE A 326 15.16 -3.60 -5.24
CA PHE A 326 14.33 -4.42 -6.12
C PHE A 326 14.89 -5.84 -6.28
N GLY A 327 16.21 -6.04 -6.25
CA GLY A 327 16.84 -7.36 -6.18
C GLY A 327 16.49 -8.13 -4.90
N VAL A 328 16.53 -7.48 -3.73
CA VAL A 328 16.11 -8.08 -2.45
C VAL A 328 14.61 -8.41 -2.46
N VAL A 329 13.78 -7.48 -2.93
CA VAL A 329 12.32 -7.66 -3.08
C VAL A 329 11.99 -8.79 -4.06
N PHE A 330 12.77 -8.94 -5.14
CA PHE A 330 12.63 -10.05 -6.07
C PHE A 330 12.94 -11.40 -5.40
N LEU A 331 14.02 -11.50 -4.61
CA LEU A 331 14.31 -12.72 -3.84
C LEU A 331 13.22 -13.03 -2.80
N MET A 332 12.70 -12.02 -2.10
CA MET A 332 11.56 -12.20 -1.19
C MET A 332 10.28 -12.59 -1.92
N GLY A 333 10.04 -12.05 -3.13
CA GLY A 333 8.93 -12.40 -3.99
C GLY A 333 9.01 -13.83 -4.54
N LEU A 334 10.20 -14.35 -4.86
CA LEU A 334 10.41 -15.76 -5.22
C LEU A 334 9.97 -16.69 -4.07
N MET A 335 10.43 -16.40 -2.85
CA MET A 335 10.03 -17.16 -1.66
C MET A 335 8.50 -17.09 -1.47
N TYR A 336 7.92 -15.90 -1.48
CA TYR A 336 6.47 -15.69 -1.41
C TYR A 336 5.68 -16.41 -2.52
N GLY A 337 6.24 -16.54 -3.72
CA GLY A 337 5.68 -17.35 -4.81
C GLY A 337 5.52 -18.82 -4.46
N VAL A 338 6.57 -19.45 -3.94
CA VAL A 338 6.52 -20.85 -3.49
C VAL A 338 5.53 -21.02 -2.34
N LEU A 339 5.59 -20.15 -1.32
CA LEU A 339 4.66 -20.19 -0.18
C LEU A 339 3.20 -20.06 -0.66
N SER A 340 2.86 -18.97 -1.35
CA SER A 340 1.46 -18.68 -1.76
C SER A 340 0.85 -19.70 -2.72
N SER A 341 1.67 -20.51 -3.40
CA SER A 341 1.20 -21.51 -4.38
C SER A 341 1.14 -22.94 -3.84
N PHE A 342 2.07 -23.31 -2.94
CA PHE A 342 2.24 -24.69 -2.48
C PHE A 342 2.07 -24.91 -0.97
N LEU A 343 2.01 -23.86 -0.14
CA LEU A 343 1.78 -24.01 1.30
C LEU A 343 0.44 -24.68 1.59
N THR A 344 -0.65 -24.17 1.00
CA THR A 344 -2.01 -24.74 1.18
C THR A 344 -2.08 -26.18 0.69
N LEU A 345 -1.42 -26.48 -0.44
CA LEU A 345 -1.33 -27.82 -1.00
C LEU A 345 -0.53 -28.78 -0.11
N ASN A 346 0.57 -28.32 0.48
CA ASN A 346 1.42 -29.12 1.35
C ASN A 346 0.72 -29.42 2.69
N LEU A 347 0.08 -28.41 3.29
CA LEU A 347 -0.74 -28.56 4.50
C LEU A 347 -1.87 -29.57 4.29
N TYR A 348 -2.59 -29.48 3.17
CA TYR A 348 -3.66 -30.40 2.81
C TYR A 348 -3.19 -31.86 2.68
N ASN A 349 -2.04 -32.07 2.03
CA ASN A 349 -1.45 -33.40 1.86
C ASN A 349 -0.95 -34.00 3.18
N ILE A 350 -0.36 -33.20 4.07
CA ILE A 350 0.19 -33.66 5.35
C ILE A 350 -0.90 -33.85 6.41
N SER A 351 -2.02 -33.10 6.34
CA SER A 351 -3.14 -33.20 7.27
C SER A 351 -4.08 -34.38 7.03
N GLY A 352 -3.83 -35.20 6.00
CA GLY A 352 -4.72 -36.28 5.61
C GLY A 352 -6.00 -35.77 4.94
N GLU A 353 -5.85 -34.87 3.96
CA GLU A 353 -6.94 -34.30 3.16
C GLU A 353 -7.95 -33.42 3.93
N ASN A 354 -7.55 -32.89 5.10
CA ASN A 354 -8.36 -31.93 5.84
C ASN A 354 -8.12 -30.49 5.34
N ALA A 355 -9.19 -29.83 4.88
CA ALA A 355 -9.16 -28.44 4.39
C ALA A 355 -9.36 -27.38 5.49
N GLU A 356 -9.80 -27.78 6.69
CA GLU A 356 -10.01 -26.89 7.83
C GLU A 356 -8.69 -26.23 8.26
N ILE A 357 -7.61 -27.02 8.31
CA ILE A 357 -6.29 -26.52 8.70
C ILE A 357 -5.74 -25.48 7.72
N VAL A 358 -6.10 -25.58 6.44
CA VAL A 358 -5.75 -24.59 5.41
C VAL A 358 -6.50 -23.29 5.69
N GLY A 359 -7.79 -23.36 6.02
CA GLY A 359 -8.59 -22.21 6.43
C GLY A 359 -8.06 -21.55 7.72
N ILE A 360 -7.69 -22.34 8.73
CA ILE A 360 -7.09 -21.85 9.98
C ILE A 360 -5.73 -21.20 9.73
N ALA A 361 -4.86 -21.81 8.91
CA ALA A 361 -3.54 -21.27 8.57
C ALA A 361 -3.66 -19.87 7.95
N ILE A 362 -4.50 -19.70 6.92
CA ILE A 362 -4.72 -18.40 6.26
C ILE A 362 -5.36 -17.36 7.21
N MET A 363 -6.23 -17.81 8.14
CA MET A 363 -6.77 -16.93 9.18
C MET A 363 -5.67 -16.46 10.15
N CYS A 364 -4.70 -17.30 10.51
CA CYS A 364 -3.54 -16.92 11.32
C CYS A 364 -2.58 -15.99 10.56
N GLU A 365 -2.32 -16.24 9.27
CA GLU A 365 -1.53 -15.34 8.43
C GLU A 365 -2.11 -13.92 8.44
N THR A 366 -3.39 -13.78 8.07
CA THR A 366 -4.09 -12.49 8.04
C THR A 366 -4.20 -11.85 9.43
N ALA A 367 -4.49 -12.62 10.49
CA ALA A 367 -4.53 -12.10 11.86
C ALA A 367 -3.19 -11.49 12.32
N SER A 368 -2.05 -11.97 11.81
CA SER A 368 -0.72 -11.38 12.05
C SER A 368 -0.41 -10.18 11.15
N GLU A 369 -0.99 -10.14 9.95
CA GLU A 369 -0.83 -9.06 8.97
C GLU A 369 -1.46 -7.74 9.44
N LEU A 370 -2.66 -7.79 10.04
CA LEU A 370 -3.35 -6.62 10.58
C LEU A 370 -2.49 -5.76 11.54
N PRO A 371 -1.96 -6.30 12.66
CA PRO A 371 -1.14 -5.52 13.59
C PRO A 371 0.21 -5.12 12.98
N ALA A 372 0.80 -5.94 12.10
CA ALA A 372 2.05 -5.62 11.43
C ALA A 372 1.92 -4.37 10.55
N PHE A 373 0.85 -4.25 9.77
CA PHE A 373 0.55 -3.02 9.03
C PHE A 373 0.19 -1.85 9.94
N PHE A 374 -0.65 -2.06 10.95
CA PHE A 374 -1.08 -0.97 11.83
C PHE A 374 0.07 -0.32 12.61
N TYR A 375 1.05 -1.11 13.06
CA TYR A 375 2.23 -0.60 13.77
C TYR A 375 3.44 -0.34 12.87
N SER A 376 3.35 -0.61 11.55
CA SER A 376 4.46 -0.53 10.60
C SER A 376 5.28 0.76 10.70
N HIS A 377 4.65 1.93 10.56
CA HIS A 377 5.31 3.23 10.65
C HIS A 377 6.09 3.42 11.98
N LYS A 378 5.50 3.01 13.12
CA LYS A 378 6.15 3.11 14.43
C LYS A 378 7.35 2.16 14.56
N ILE A 379 7.27 0.98 13.96
CA ILE A 379 8.36 -0.02 13.93
C ILE A 379 9.47 0.44 12.99
N ILE A 380 9.14 0.91 11.79
CA ILE A 380 10.09 1.38 10.78
C ILE A 380 10.85 2.61 11.27
N ASN A 381 10.18 3.59 11.90
CA ASN A 381 10.86 4.77 12.44
C ASN A 381 11.74 4.42 13.65
N ARG A 382 11.39 3.42 14.46
CA ARG A 382 12.19 2.99 15.61
C ARG A 382 13.43 2.17 15.25
N PHE A 383 13.29 1.22 14.32
CA PHE A 383 14.37 0.27 13.99
C PHE A 383 15.09 0.60 12.69
N GLY A 384 14.50 1.41 11.82
CA GLY A 384 15.00 1.69 10.48
C GLY A 384 14.69 0.58 9.49
N ILE A 385 14.49 0.99 8.23
CA ILE A 385 14.08 0.13 7.10
C ILE A 385 14.97 -1.11 6.93
N VAL A 386 16.30 -0.98 7.08
CA VAL A 386 17.25 -2.10 6.90
C VAL A 386 17.04 -3.19 7.96
N ASN A 387 16.88 -2.81 9.23
CA ASN A 387 16.69 -3.77 10.33
C ASN A 387 15.30 -4.43 10.26
N VAL A 388 14.30 -3.70 9.77
CA VAL A 388 12.97 -4.25 9.49
C VAL A 388 13.04 -5.33 8.41
N LEU A 389 13.73 -5.07 7.28
CA LEU A 389 13.93 -6.06 6.23
C LEU A 389 14.76 -7.26 6.71
N LEU A 390 15.77 -7.04 7.56
CA LEU A 390 16.55 -8.10 8.19
C LEU A 390 15.65 -9.02 9.04
N MET A 391 14.78 -8.43 9.87
CA MET A 391 13.81 -9.17 10.68
C MET A 391 12.82 -9.96 9.81
N SER A 392 12.39 -9.41 8.68
CA SER A 392 11.54 -10.11 7.70
C SER A 392 12.26 -11.30 7.03
N ILE A 393 13.55 -11.17 6.68
CA ILE A 393 14.33 -12.28 6.10
C ILE A 393 14.60 -13.38 7.13
N ILE A 394 14.87 -13.02 8.39
CA ILE A 394 14.98 -14.00 9.50
C ILE A 394 13.64 -14.72 9.71
N GLY A 395 12.51 -14.01 9.61
CA GLY A 395 11.18 -14.62 9.65
C GLY A 395 10.94 -15.60 8.50
N TYR A 396 11.43 -15.31 7.29
CA TYR A 396 11.38 -16.25 6.16
C TYR A 396 12.21 -17.51 6.44
N ALA A 397 13.43 -17.37 6.98
CA ALA A 397 14.25 -18.51 7.39
C ALA A 397 13.48 -19.43 8.35
N LEU A 398 12.94 -18.87 9.44
CA LEU A 398 12.20 -19.66 10.44
C LEU A 398 10.97 -20.36 9.84
N ARG A 399 10.21 -19.71 8.95
CA ARG A 399 9.07 -20.33 8.23
C ARG A 399 9.55 -21.47 7.31
N VAL A 400 10.48 -21.17 6.40
CA VAL A 400 10.83 -22.07 5.29
C VAL A 400 11.67 -23.25 5.77
N SER A 401 12.64 -23.05 6.65
CA SER A 401 13.38 -24.16 7.28
C SER A 401 12.43 -25.08 8.07
N TYR A 402 11.39 -24.54 8.72
CA TYR A 402 10.38 -25.37 9.39
C TYR A 402 9.56 -26.20 8.41
N TYR A 403 9.03 -25.58 7.34
CA TYR A 403 8.23 -26.31 6.33
C TYR A 403 9.03 -27.42 5.63
N ALA A 404 10.36 -27.28 5.51
CA ALA A 404 11.22 -28.32 4.97
C ALA A 404 11.18 -29.61 5.82
N VAL A 405 11.23 -29.48 7.15
CA VAL A 405 11.25 -30.62 8.09
C VAL A 405 9.86 -30.98 8.66
N MET A 406 8.80 -30.31 8.21
CA MET A 406 7.45 -30.43 8.78
C MET A 406 6.82 -31.80 8.49
N THR A 407 6.58 -32.57 9.56
CA THR A 407 5.85 -33.85 9.53
C THR A 407 4.41 -33.75 10.04
N ASN A 408 4.09 -32.71 10.82
CA ASN A 408 2.74 -32.45 11.35
C ASN A 408 2.25 -31.07 10.90
N ALA A 409 1.17 -31.04 10.13
CA ALA A 409 0.61 -29.81 9.58
C ALA A 409 0.14 -28.80 10.66
N TRP A 410 -0.29 -29.26 11.85
CA TRP A 410 -0.70 -28.36 12.95
C TRP A 410 0.47 -27.54 13.50
N GLY A 411 1.70 -28.04 13.35
CA GLY A 411 2.90 -27.33 13.75
C GLY A 411 3.23 -26.12 12.86
N ALA A 412 2.58 -25.96 11.69
CA ALA A 412 2.72 -24.76 10.86
C ALA A 412 2.08 -23.52 11.49
N ILE A 413 0.99 -23.67 12.25
CA ILE A 413 0.14 -22.54 12.71
C ILE A 413 0.93 -21.47 13.48
N PRO A 414 1.87 -21.79 14.40
CA PRO A 414 2.73 -20.78 15.03
C PRO A 414 3.62 -20.01 14.05
N PHE A 415 4.10 -20.66 12.98
CA PHE A 415 4.87 -20.03 11.91
C PHE A 415 3.99 -19.22 10.96
N GLU A 416 2.68 -19.47 10.92
CA GLU A 416 1.73 -18.60 10.20
C GLU A 416 1.64 -17.19 10.78
N PHE A 417 1.82 -17.03 12.09
CA PHE A 417 1.91 -15.70 12.71
C PHE A 417 3.16 -14.89 12.32
N LEU A 418 4.18 -15.52 11.69
CA LEU A 418 5.31 -14.78 11.12
C LEU A 418 4.94 -14.07 9.80
N HIS A 419 3.82 -14.42 9.15
CA HIS A 419 3.42 -13.85 7.85
C HIS A 419 3.34 -12.32 7.89
N GLY A 420 2.77 -11.74 8.94
CA GLY A 420 2.70 -10.29 9.11
C GLY A 420 4.06 -9.61 9.12
N VAL A 421 5.10 -10.28 9.62
CA VAL A 421 6.48 -9.77 9.60
C VAL A 421 7.16 -10.01 8.26
N THR A 422 7.01 -11.20 7.67
CA THR A 422 7.69 -11.59 6.41
C THR A 422 7.09 -10.91 5.18
N TYR A 423 5.78 -10.65 5.17
CA TYR A 423 5.06 -10.01 4.07
C TYR A 423 4.64 -8.59 4.43
N GLY A 424 3.77 -8.41 5.43
CA GLY A 424 3.13 -7.11 5.71
C GLY A 424 4.11 -6.00 6.08
N LEU A 425 4.96 -6.23 7.08
CA LEU A 425 5.95 -5.27 7.53
C LEU A 425 7.07 -5.05 6.50
N ALA A 426 7.47 -6.10 5.78
CA ALA A 426 8.41 -6.00 4.67
C ALA A 426 7.87 -5.11 3.54
N TRP A 427 6.62 -5.32 3.13
CA TRP A 427 5.94 -4.53 2.12
C TRP A 427 5.82 -3.06 2.54
N ALA A 428 5.48 -2.80 3.80
CA ALA A 428 5.45 -1.43 4.34
C ALA A 428 6.83 -0.75 4.30
N ALA A 429 7.90 -1.47 4.69
CA ALA A 429 9.26 -0.93 4.66
C ALA A 429 9.78 -0.67 3.23
N CYS A 430 9.49 -1.57 2.29
CA CYS A 430 9.83 -1.41 0.88
C CYS A 430 9.06 -0.25 0.23
N THR A 431 7.74 -0.20 0.40
CA THR A 431 6.91 0.88 -0.15
C THR A 431 7.30 2.24 0.42
N GLN A 432 7.53 2.35 1.74
CA GLN A 432 8.00 3.59 2.35
C GLN A 432 9.36 4.03 1.81
N TYR A 433 10.34 3.12 1.67
CA TYR A 433 11.64 3.47 1.08
C TYR A 433 11.51 3.94 -0.36
N VAL A 434 10.88 3.12 -1.20
CA VAL A 434 10.79 3.33 -2.65
C VAL A 434 9.97 4.59 -2.97
N TYR A 435 8.92 4.87 -2.21
CA TYR A 435 8.18 6.13 -2.31
C TYR A 435 9.03 7.33 -1.87
N SER A 436 9.76 7.24 -0.76
CA SER A 436 10.63 8.34 -0.28
C SER A 436 11.85 8.61 -1.17
N ALA A 437 12.28 7.62 -1.94
CA ALA A 437 13.36 7.74 -2.92
C ALA A 437 12.87 8.14 -4.32
N ALA A 438 11.56 8.23 -4.55
CA ALA A 438 11.00 8.56 -5.86
C ALA A 438 11.35 10.00 -6.26
N PRO A 439 11.82 10.25 -7.50
CA PRO A 439 11.83 11.60 -8.05
C PRO A 439 10.40 12.18 -8.10
N PRO A 440 10.21 13.50 -7.92
CA PRO A 440 8.89 14.12 -7.96
C PRO A 440 8.14 13.79 -9.27
N GLY A 441 6.91 13.29 -9.16
CA GLY A 441 6.09 12.86 -10.29
C GLY A 441 6.36 11.42 -10.78
N CYS A 442 7.30 10.69 -10.18
CA CYS A 442 7.57 9.28 -10.48
C CYS A 442 6.96 8.30 -9.46
N GLU A 443 6.26 8.77 -8.43
CA GLU A 443 5.80 7.99 -7.26
C GLU A 443 4.86 6.85 -7.68
N GLY A 444 3.90 7.13 -8.56
CA GLY A 444 3.01 6.10 -9.11
C GLY A 444 3.73 5.07 -9.99
N THR A 445 4.74 5.52 -10.76
CA THR A 445 5.53 4.65 -11.64
C THR A 445 6.36 3.67 -10.82
N ILE A 446 7.06 4.17 -9.80
CA ILE A 446 7.98 3.35 -8.98
C ILE A 446 7.22 2.34 -8.11
N MET A 447 6.02 2.70 -7.62
CA MET A 447 5.13 1.79 -6.90
C MET A 447 4.53 0.70 -7.82
N GLY A 448 4.20 1.06 -9.07
CA GLY A 448 3.79 0.09 -10.10
C GLY A 448 4.89 -0.91 -10.45
N ILE A 449 6.14 -0.44 -10.56
CA ILE A 449 7.31 -1.31 -10.77
C ILE A 449 7.53 -2.22 -9.55
N LEU A 450 7.50 -1.68 -8.33
CA LEU A 450 7.65 -2.47 -7.09
C LEU A 450 6.63 -3.62 -7.02
N ASN A 451 5.36 -3.35 -7.32
CA ASN A 451 4.32 -4.37 -7.35
C ASN A 451 4.55 -5.40 -8.47
N SER A 452 4.92 -4.94 -9.67
CA SER A 452 5.23 -5.80 -10.82
C SER A 452 6.42 -6.72 -10.57
N VAL A 453 7.47 -6.24 -9.89
CA VAL A 453 8.62 -7.03 -9.48
C VAL A 453 8.21 -8.09 -8.45
N GLN A 454 7.52 -7.71 -7.37
CA GLN A 454 7.22 -8.62 -6.27
C GLN A 454 6.07 -9.60 -6.58
N ASN A 455 4.88 -9.07 -6.90
CA ASN A 455 3.65 -9.86 -7.05
C ASN A 455 3.45 -10.41 -8.47
N GLY A 456 4.09 -9.79 -9.46
CA GLY A 456 4.12 -10.27 -10.85
C GLY A 456 5.27 -11.25 -11.08
N LEU A 457 6.43 -10.71 -11.45
CA LEU A 457 7.56 -11.50 -11.96
C LEU A 457 8.14 -12.46 -10.92
N ALA A 458 8.48 -11.97 -9.73
CA ALA A 458 9.12 -12.79 -8.69
C ALA A 458 8.18 -13.89 -8.17
N ARG A 459 6.95 -13.52 -7.77
CA ARG A 459 5.95 -14.49 -7.33
C ARG A 459 5.71 -15.57 -8.40
N GLY A 460 5.52 -15.16 -9.66
CA GLY A 460 5.32 -16.07 -10.78
C GLY A 460 6.51 -17.02 -11.04
N MET A 461 7.74 -16.51 -11.01
CA MET A 461 8.96 -17.33 -11.18
C MET A 461 9.17 -18.28 -10.00
N GLY A 462 8.94 -17.84 -8.77
CA GLY A 462 9.01 -18.67 -7.57
C GLY A 462 8.03 -19.83 -7.65
N THR A 463 6.81 -19.58 -8.11
CA THR A 463 5.80 -20.61 -8.35
C THR A 463 6.22 -21.64 -9.41
N LEU A 464 6.83 -21.23 -10.53
CA LEU A 464 7.33 -22.18 -11.54
C LEU A 464 8.45 -23.06 -10.99
N ILE A 465 9.42 -22.46 -10.31
CA ILE A 465 10.56 -23.16 -9.70
C ILE A 465 10.06 -24.13 -8.64
N GLY A 466 9.14 -23.70 -7.77
CA GLY A 466 8.51 -24.53 -6.75
C GLY A 466 7.81 -25.75 -7.35
N GLY A 467 7.02 -25.56 -8.41
CA GLY A 467 6.31 -26.65 -9.09
C GLY A 467 7.24 -27.70 -9.69
N TYR A 468 8.38 -27.28 -10.25
CA TYR A 468 9.43 -28.17 -10.75
C TYR A 468 10.06 -29.01 -9.62
N PHE A 469 10.55 -28.35 -8.56
CA PHE A 469 11.19 -29.08 -7.46
C PHE A 469 10.22 -30.00 -6.71
N TYR A 470 8.96 -29.59 -6.53
CA TYR A 470 7.93 -30.43 -5.90
C TYR A 470 7.65 -31.68 -6.77
N GLN A 471 7.54 -31.56 -8.09
CA GLN A 471 7.27 -32.72 -8.95
C GLN A 471 8.42 -33.74 -8.95
N HIS A 472 9.66 -33.28 -9.04
CA HIS A 472 10.81 -34.16 -9.25
C HIS A 472 11.50 -34.62 -7.95
N TYR A 473 11.43 -33.83 -6.88
CA TYR A 473 12.17 -34.07 -5.64
C TYR A 473 11.32 -33.95 -4.36
N GLY A 474 9.99 -33.76 -4.49
CA GLY A 474 9.06 -33.67 -3.37
C GLY A 474 9.07 -32.35 -2.60
N ALA A 475 8.12 -32.22 -1.66
CA ALA A 475 7.91 -30.98 -0.91
C ALA A 475 9.12 -30.58 -0.04
N HIS A 476 9.76 -31.54 0.63
CA HIS A 476 10.96 -31.31 1.45
C HIS A 476 12.06 -30.58 0.66
N THR A 477 12.40 -31.08 -0.53
CA THR A 477 13.43 -30.47 -1.39
C THR A 477 13.00 -29.12 -1.95
N MET A 478 11.72 -28.95 -2.30
CA MET A 478 11.17 -27.66 -2.70
C MET A 478 11.36 -26.59 -1.61
N TRP A 479 11.06 -26.91 -0.36
CA TRP A 479 11.26 -25.99 0.77
C TRP A 479 12.74 -25.71 1.02
N LEU A 480 13.63 -26.71 1.00
CA LEU A 480 15.08 -26.50 1.12
C LEU A 480 15.64 -25.57 0.02
N VAL A 481 15.21 -25.75 -1.24
CA VAL A 481 15.62 -24.86 -2.35
C VAL A 481 15.08 -23.45 -2.16
N THR A 482 13.89 -23.31 -1.57
CA THR A 482 13.33 -22.00 -1.20
C THR A 482 14.13 -21.34 -0.08
N ASP A 483 14.64 -22.12 0.88
CA ASP A 483 15.45 -21.65 2.00
C ASP A 483 16.81 -21.09 1.54
N LEU A 484 17.36 -21.61 0.43
CA LEU A 484 18.55 -21.02 -0.22
C LEU A 484 18.32 -19.58 -0.72
N GLY A 485 17.06 -19.13 -0.85
CA GLY A 485 16.71 -17.73 -1.10
C GLY A 485 17.06 -16.80 0.07
N VAL A 486 17.07 -17.30 1.31
CA VAL A 486 17.36 -16.53 2.53
C VAL A 486 18.79 -16.00 2.56
N PRO A 487 19.87 -16.80 2.45
CA PRO A 487 21.23 -16.27 2.46
C PRO A 487 21.50 -15.33 1.27
N LEU A 488 20.89 -15.57 0.11
CA LEU A 488 20.97 -14.65 -1.03
C LEU A 488 20.29 -13.30 -0.72
N ALA A 489 19.12 -13.32 -0.08
CA ALA A 489 18.42 -12.11 0.35
C ALA A 489 19.20 -11.35 1.45
N LEU A 490 19.87 -12.06 2.38
CA LEU A 490 20.77 -11.45 3.37
C LEU A 490 21.98 -10.77 2.73
N ILE A 491 22.61 -11.41 1.73
CA ILE A 491 23.71 -10.80 0.96
C ILE A 491 23.22 -9.55 0.22
N GLY A 492 22.08 -9.64 -0.47
CA GLY A 492 21.46 -8.50 -1.15
C GLY A 492 21.13 -7.34 -0.20
N LEU A 493 20.61 -7.64 0.99
CA LEU A 493 20.34 -6.64 2.03
C LEU A 493 21.62 -6.01 2.57
N GLY A 494 22.71 -6.78 2.72
CA GLY A 494 24.03 -6.26 3.09
C GLY A 494 24.58 -5.28 2.06
N VAL A 495 24.47 -5.60 0.77
CA VAL A 495 24.85 -4.68 -0.33
C VAL A 495 23.96 -3.43 -0.35
N PHE A 496 22.64 -3.58 -0.16
CA PHE A 496 21.71 -2.45 -0.04
C PHE A 496 22.09 -1.52 1.12
N ALA A 497 22.36 -2.07 2.30
CA ALA A 497 22.76 -1.30 3.47
C ALA A 497 24.07 -0.52 3.24
N HIS A 498 25.03 -1.13 2.55
CA HIS A 498 26.29 -0.47 2.19
C HIS A 498 26.08 0.69 1.20
N LEU A 499 25.32 0.47 0.12
CA LEU A 499 25.02 1.50 -0.88
C LEU A 499 24.20 2.66 -0.29
N LYS A 500 23.19 2.36 0.53
CA LYS A 500 22.38 3.36 1.23
C LYS A 500 23.22 4.26 2.13
N ASN A 501 24.19 3.69 2.86
CA ASN A 501 25.11 4.48 3.68
C ASN A 501 26.04 5.34 2.81
N LYS A 502 26.56 4.81 1.69
CA LYS A 502 27.40 5.58 0.76
C LYS A 502 26.65 6.78 0.16
N ASN A 503 25.41 6.58 -0.30
CA ASN A 503 24.59 7.66 -0.86
C ASN A 503 24.28 8.73 0.20
N LYS A 504 24.01 8.34 1.45
CA LYS A 504 23.86 9.31 2.56
C LYS A 504 25.13 10.14 2.80
N VAL A 505 26.31 9.52 2.78
CA VAL A 505 27.58 10.25 2.98
C VAL A 505 27.82 11.24 1.85
N VAL A 506 27.69 10.82 0.58
CA VAL A 506 27.88 11.70 -0.58
C VAL A 506 26.90 12.88 -0.55
N PHE A 507 25.62 12.63 -0.22
CA PHE A 507 24.61 13.68 -0.08
C PHE A 507 24.98 14.70 1.01
N ILE A 508 25.48 14.24 2.16
CA ILE A 508 25.94 15.12 3.24
C ILE A 508 27.18 15.93 2.80
N GLU A 509 28.13 15.31 2.09
CA GLU A 509 29.31 16.01 1.55
C GLU A 509 28.90 17.11 0.56
N THR A 510 28.00 16.85 -0.40
CA THR A 510 27.50 17.87 -1.34
C THR A 510 26.76 19.00 -0.64
N TYR A 511 25.90 18.71 0.35
CA TYR A 511 25.22 19.76 1.12
C TYR A 511 26.19 20.60 1.96
N LEU A 512 27.28 20.01 2.46
CA LEU A 512 28.32 20.76 3.16
C LEU A 512 29.13 21.62 2.20
N GLU A 513 29.46 21.14 1.00
CA GLU A 513 30.13 21.94 -0.04
C GLU A 513 29.25 23.12 -0.51
N GLU A 514 27.94 22.92 -0.72
CA GLU A 514 27.01 24.01 -1.02
C GLU A 514 26.89 25.00 0.16
N ALA A 515 26.78 24.51 1.41
CA ALA A 515 26.74 25.38 2.58
C ALA A 515 28.04 26.15 2.82
N GLU A 516 29.21 25.56 2.51
CA GLU A 516 30.50 26.24 2.51
C GLU A 516 30.57 27.31 1.40
N LEU A 517 29.99 27.06 0.22
CA LEU A 517 29.94 28.01 -0.90
C LEU A 517 29.05 29.23 -0.62
N PHE A 518 27.96 29.05 0.13
CA PHE A 518 26.98 30.10 0.44
C PHE A 518 27.12 30.73 1.84
N SER A 519 28.12 30.34 2.65
CA SER A 519 28.38 30.96 3.95
C SER A 519 29.12 32.30 3.82
N PRO A 520 28.55 33.44 4.26
CA PRO A 520 29.19 34.75 4.15
C PRO A 520 30.26 35.00 5.22
N HIS A 521 30.64 34.00 6.03
CA HIS A 521 31.55 34.15 7.15
C HIS A 521 32.65 33.08 7.16
N VAL A 522 33.90 33.54 7.30
CA VAL A 522 35.11 32.71 7.44
C VAL A 522 35.16 32.09 8.84
N GLY A 523 34.24 31.16 9.11
CA GLY A 523 34.17 30.38 10.36
C GLY A 523 35.03 29.11 10.27
N ASN A 524 35.78 28.81 11.33
CA ASN A 524 36.77 27.72 11.34
C ASN A 524 36.10 26.32 11.11
N PRO A 525 36.38 25.61 9.99
CA PRO A 525 35.59 24.46 9.54
C PRO A 525 35.82 23.15 10.31
N GLN A 526 36.73 23.11 11.29
CA GLN A 526 37.07 21.87 12.01
C GLN A 526 35.99 21.37 12.99
N ALA A 527 35.03 22.20 13.39
CA ALA A 527 34.01 21.82 14.39
C ALA A 527 32.97 20.80 13.86
N LEU A 528 32.62 20.87 12.58
CA LEU A 528 31.58 20.02 11.96
C LEU A 528 32.13 18.69 11.42
N LYS A 529 33.43 18.58 11.16
CA LYS A 529 34.06 17.36 10.62
C LYS A 529 34.27 16.22 11.64
N SER A 530 33.81 16.38 12.88
CA SER A 530 33.79 15.26 13.83
C SER A 530 32.57 14.35 13.57
N PRO A 531 32.75 13.02 13.41
CA PRO A 531 31.63 12.11 13.09
C PRO A 531 30.48 12.18 14.10
N HIS A 532 30.79 12.43 15.37
CA HIS A 532 29.80 12.56 16.44
C HIS A 532 28.95 13.85 16.36
N ALA A 533 29.56 14.98 15.98
CA ALA A 533 28.80 16.22 15.78
C ALA A 533 27.91 16.10 14.54
N LEU A 534 28.45 15.53 13.45
CA LEU A 534 27.75 15.31 12.19
C LEU A 534 26.48 14.47 12.37
N GLN A 535 26.58 13.32 13.04
CA GLN A 535 25.45 12.47 13.39
C GLN A 535 24.38 13.25 14.17
N SER A 536 24.78 14.01 15.20
CA SER A 536 23.88 14.75 16.08
C SER A 536 23.21 16.00 15.47
N PHE A 537 23.66 16.44 14.29
CA PHE A 537 23.08 17.54 13.52
C PHE A 537 22.09 16.99 12.48
N VAL A 538 22.46 15.90 11.79
CA VAL A 538 21.59 15.19 10.85
C VAL A 538 20.37 14.61 11.56
N ASP A 539 20.55 13.92 12.70
CA ASP A 539 19.46 13.33 13.48
C ASP A 539 18.48 14.40 14.02
N ARG A 540 18.90 15.67 14.12
CA ARG A 540 18.03 16.79 14.53
C ARG A 540 17.24 17.41 13.39
N ASN A 541 17.82 17.50 12.20
CA ASN A 541 17.17 18.16 11.05
C ASN A 541 16.30 17.19 10.22
N PHE A 542 16.55 15.88 10.27
CA PHE A 542 15.71 14.88 9.58
C PHE A 542 14.38 14.56 10.30
N ASP A 543 14.24 14.96 11.58
CA ASP A 543 13.00 14.80 12.34
C ASP A 543 12.01 15.99 12.16
N GLU A 544 12.43 17.08 11.49
CA GLU A 544 11.60 18.28 11.24
C GLU A 544 11.10 18.43 9.79
N SER A 545 11.36 17.46 8.90
CA SER A 545 10.96 17.46 7.47
C SER A 545 10.09 16.25 7.09
#